data_AF-A0A3C0P9Z5-F1
#
_entry.id   AF-A0A3C0P9Z5-F1
#
_cell.length_a   1.000
_cell.length_b   1.000
_cell.length_c   1.000
_cell.angle_alpha   90.00
_cell.angle_beta   90.00
_cell.angle_gamma   90.00
#
_symmetry.space_group_name_H-M   'P 1'
#
loop_
_entity.id
_entity.type
_entity.pdbx_description
1 polymer ?
#
loop_
_entity_poly.entity_id
_entity_poly.type
_entity_poly.pdbx_seq_one_letter_code
_entity_poly.pdbx_strand_id
1 'polypeptide(L)' 'MILIVGLGNYGLEFMGTNHNAGFMTVDKLADENGIDISKKHCKSLIYSGNLFGKSVVIAKPQTYMNLSGEAV' A
#
# COMPACT_ATOMS: atom_id res chain seq x y z
N MET A 1 3.43 -7.91 14.94
CA MET A 1 3.02 -6.81 14.05
C MET A 1 3.54 -7.12 12.67
N ILE A 2 2.71 -7.05 11.64
CA ILE A 2 3.07 -7.37 10.25
C ILE A 2 2.96 -6.10 9.41
N LEU A 3 3.96 -5.79 8.60
CA LEU A 3 3.91 -4.72 7.61
C LEU A 3 3.75 -5.35 6.22
N ILE A 4 2.69 -4.97 5.51
CA ILE A 4 2.39 -5.38 4.14
C ILE A 4 2.59 -4.15 3.26
N VAL A 5 3.58 -4.20 2.36
CA VAL A 5 3.87 -3.08 1.46
C VAL A 5 3.50 -3.47 0.03
N GLY A 6 2.57 -2.74 -0.57
CA GLY A 6 2.33 -2.80 -2.01
C GLY A 6 3.29 -1.84 -2.69
N LEU A 7 4.20 -2.35 -3.52
CA LEU A 7 5.10 -1.51 -4.32
C LEU A 7 4.44 -1.10 -5.64
N GLY A 8 4.78 0.10 -6.11
CA GLY A 8 4.22 0.71 -7.31
C GLY A 8 4.60 2.19 -7.42
N ASN A 9 4.22 2.80 -8.53
CA ASN A 9 4.30 4.25 -8.72
C ASN A 9 2.92 4.88 -8.53
N TYR A 10 2.85 6.03 -7.87
CA TYR A 10 1.65 6.86 -7.82
C TYR A 10 1.48 7.65 -9.13
N GLY A 11 0.24 7.92 -9.54
CA GLY A 11 -0.06 8.63 -10.79
C GLY A 11 -0.98 7.81 -11.71
N LEU A 12 -1.83 8.50 -12.49
CA LEU A 12 -2.78 7.85 -13.40
C LEU A 12 -2.06 7.14 -14.55
N GLU A 13 -0.91 7.65 -14.95
CA GLU A 13 -0.06 7.12 -16.02
C GLU A 13 0.56 5.75 -15.70
N PHE A 14 0.59 5.34 -14.42
CA PHE A 14 1.14 4.06 -13.99
C PHE A 14 0.05 3.01 -13.70
N MET A 15 -1.23 3.38 -13.80
CA MET A 15 -2.35 2.46 -13.58
C MET A 15 -2.31 1.31 -14.58
N GLY A 16 -2.49 0.08 -14.08
CA GLY A 16 -2.53 -1.13 -14.91
C GLY A 16 -1.18 -1.58 -15.46
N THR A 17 -0.07 -0.94 -15.08
CA THR A 17 1.27 -1.43 -15.43
C THR A 17 1.67 -2.61 -14.55
N ASN A 18 2.47 -3.54 -15.09
CA ASN A 18 3.01 -4.67 -14.31
C ASN A 18 3.81 -4.21 -13.07
N HIS A 19 4.40 -3.01 -13.13
CA HIS A 19 5.11 -2.40 -11.99
C HIS A 19 4.19 -2.02 -10.83
N ASN A 20 2.89 -1.84 -11.07
CA ASN A 20 1.89 -1.50 -10.05
C ASN A 20 1.13 -2.72 -9.52
N ALA A 21 1.55 -3.94 -9.86
CA ALA A 21 0.92 -5.16 -9.34
C ALA A 21 0.90 -5.20 -7.80
N GLY A 22 1.91 -4.64 -7.14
CA GLY A 22 1.94 -4.52 -5.68
C GLY A 22 0.82 -3.62 -5.13
N PHE A 23 0.61 -2.44 -5.72
CA PHE A 23 -0.53 -1.57 -5.39
C PHE A 23 -1.86 -2.26 -5.63
N MET A 24 -2.03 -2.89 -6.79
CA MET A 24 -3.26 -3.61 -7.14
C MET A 24 -3.57 -4.73 -6.15
N THR A 25 -2.54 -5.43 -5.66
CA THR A 25 -2.69 -6.52 -4.69
C THR A 25 -3.19 -5.99 -3.34
N VAL A 26 -2.60 -4.90 -2.83
CA VAL A 26 -3.03 -4.33 -1.54
C VAL A 26 -4.38 -3.61 -1.64
N ASP A 27 -4.70 -3.02 -2.79
CA ASP A 27 -6.02 -2.44 -3.06
C ASP A 27 -7.08 -3.54 -3.05
N LYS A 28 -6.84 -4.65 -3.77
CA LYS A 28 -7.75 -5.81 -3.78
C LYS A 28 -7.94 -6.41 -2.39
N LEU A 29 -6.86 -6.55 -1.62
CA LEU A 29 -6.91 -7.02 -0.24
C LEU A 29 -7.76 -6.07 0.63
N ALA A 30 -7.60 -4.77 0.45
CA ALA A 30 -8.33 -3.78 1.22
C ALA A 30 -9.83 -3.78 0.88
N ASP A 31 -10.16 -3.81 -0.41
CA ASP A 31 -11.54 -3.88 -0.91
C ASP A 31 -12.28 -5.10 -0.39
N GLU A 32 -11.64 -6.27 -0.40
CA GLU A 32 -12.24 -7.53 0.09
C GLU A 32 -12.49 -7.54 1.61
N ASN A 33 -11.81 -6.67 2.36
CA ASN A 33 -11.90 -6.60 3.82
C ASN A 33 -12.54 -5.29 4.31
N GLY A 34 -13.05 -4.43 3.42
CA GLY A 34 -13.64 -3.14 3.78
C GLY A 34 -12.65 -2.18 4.45
N ILE A 35 -11.37 -2.27 4.08
CA ILE A 35 -10.29 -1.46 4.64
C ILE A 35 -10.08 -0.21 3.78
N ASP A 36 -9.90 0.93 4.44
CA ASP A 36 -9.49 2.17 3.77
C ASP A 36 -8.00 2.46 3.98
N ILE A 37 -7.22 2.48 2.89
CA ILE A 37 -5.79 2.82 2.86
C ILE A 37 -5.63 4.30 2.46
N SER A 38 -6.10 5.23 3.30
CA SER A 38 -6.08 6.67 3.01
C SER A 38 -5.21 7.50 3.96
N LYS A 39 -4.81 6.93 5.10
CA LYS A 39 -4.05 7.68 6.12
C LYS A 39 -2.64 7.95 5.64
N LYS A 40 -2.23 9.22 5.60
CA LYS A 40 -0.85 9.60 5.23
C LYS A 40 0.11 9.38 6.40
N HIS A 41 1.20 8.64 6.16
CA HIS A 41 2.29 8.45 7.11
C HIS A 41 3.58 8.03 6.38
N CYS A 42 4.76 8.51 6.80
CA CYS A 42 6.05 8.15 6.20
C CYS A 42 6.06 8.15 4.65
N LYS A 43 5.57 9.21 4.02
CA LYS A 43 5.45 9.31 2.54
C LYS A 43 4.64 8.16 1.90
N SER A 44 3.76 7.52 2.65
CA SER A 44 2.89 6.42 2.23
C SER A 44 1.43 6.72 2.56
N LEU A 45 0.51 6.11 1.80
CA LEU A 45 -0.86 5.90 2.26
C LEU A 45 -0.89 4.58 3.03
N ILE A 46 -1.45 4.59 4.23
CA ILE A 46 -1.45 3.42 5.11
C ILE A 46 -2.83 3.13 5.67
N TYR A 47 -3.00 1.86 6.05
CA TYR A 47 -3.97 1.40 7.03
C TYR A 47 -3.18 0.78 8.19
N SER A 48 -3.65 0.97 9.43
CA SER A 48 -3.08 0.33 10.61
C SER A 48 -4.24 -0.17 11.48
N GLY A 49 -4.25 -1.47 11.76
CA GLY A 49 -5.38 -2.10 12.44
C GLY A 49 -5.20 -3.60 12.66
N ASN A 50 -6.33 -4.28 12.86
CA ASN A 50 -6.37 -5.73 13.00
C ASN A 50 -6.93 -6.36 11.73
N LEU A 51 -6.22 -7.33 11.17
CA LEU A 51 -6.67 -8.15 10.05
C LEU A 51 -6.46 -9.62 10.43
N PHE A 52 -7.53 -10.41 10.37
CA PHE A 52 -7.54 -11.83 10.75
C PHE A 52 -6.93 -12.12 12.13
N GLY A 53 -7.22 -11.28 13.14
CA GLY A 53 -6.72 -11.43 14.50
C GLY A 53 -5.27 -10.96 14.69
N LYS A 54 -4.60 -10.44 13.66
CA LYS A 54 -3.22 -9.95 13.72
C LYS A 54 -3.17 -8.44 13.57
N SER A 55 -2.31 -7.80 14.37
CA SER A 55 -1.96 -6.39 14.16
C SER A 55 -1.15 -6.25 12.87
N VAL A 56 -1.70 -5.51 11.92
CA VAL A 56 -1.13 -5.26 10.59
C VAL A 56 -1.04 -3.77 10.29
N VAL A 57 -0.05 -3.41 9.48
CA VAL A 57 0.01 -2.15 8.75
C VAL A 57 0.07 -2.49 7.27
N ILE A 58 -0.80 -1.89 6.48
CA ILE A 58 -0.77 -1.99 5.02
C ILE A 58 -0.30 -0.64 4.49
N ALA A 59 0.71 -0.61 3.63
CA ALA A 59 1.32 0.61 3.12
C ALA A 59 1.40 0.63 1.59
N LYS A 60 1.11 1.80 1.01
CA LYS A 60 1.28 2.19 -0.39
C LYS A 60 2.19 3.42 -0.45
N PRO A 61 3.51 3.25 -0.63
CA PRO A 61 4.44 4.36 -0.82
C PRO A 61 3.93 5.35 -1.87
N GLN A 62 3.82 6.62 -1.50
CA GLN A 62 3.55 7.72 -2.43
C GLN A 62 4.86 8.32 -2.91
N THR A 63 5.81 7.45 -3.20
CA THR A 63 7.11 7.75 -3.81
C THR A 63 7.19 7.05 -5.16
N TYR A 64 8.22 7.37 -5.94
CA TYR A 64 8.55 6.56 -7.10
C TYR A 64 9.15 5.22 -6.64
N MET A 65 9.03 4.18 -7.47
CA MET A 65 9.51 2.82 -7.18
C MET A 65 10.99 2.79 -6.75
N ASN A 66 11.83 3.63 -7.34
CA ASN A 66 13.25 3.74 -7.00
C ASN A 66 13.54 4.41 -5.64
N LEU A 67 12.54 5.08 -5.05
CA LEU A 67 12.61 5.77 -3.76
C LEU A 67 11.69 5.13 -2.71
N SER A 68 11.20 3.91 -2.95
CA SER A 68 10.32 3.21 -1.99
C SER A 68 11.00 2.94 -0.64
N GLY A 69 12.33 2.85 -0.61
CA GLY A 69 13.11 2.69 0.63
C GLY A 69 13.09 3.90 1.57
N GLU A 70 12.65 5.08 1.12
CA GLU A 70 12.46 6.25 2.00
C GLU A 70 11.09 6.23 2.72
N ALA A 71 10.18 5.37 2.29
CA ALA A 71 8.79 5.35 2.71
C ALA A 71 8.42 4.12 3.56
N VAL A 72 9.32 3.14 3.63
CA VAL A 72 9.16 1.83 4.30
C VAL A 72 10.06 1.74 5.52
#